data_AF-A0A5C6XI22-F1
#
_entry.id   AF-A0A5C6XI22-F1
#
_cell.length_a   1.000
_cell.length_b   1.000
_cell.length_c   1.000
_cell.angle_alpha   90.00
_cell.angle_beta   90.00
_cell.angle_gamma   90.00
#
_symmetry.space_group_name_H-M   'P 1'
#
loop_
_entity.id
_entity.type
_entity.pdbx_description
1 polymer ?
#
loop_
_entity_poly.entity_id
_entity_poly.type
_entity_poly.pdbx_seq_one_letter_code
_entity_poly.pdbx_strand_id
1 'polypeptide(L)'
;MPLLPQAPRQTALLLPLIAFITALTLLNVPQPAHAQTASNSRCQTVAAMPTPADLSPLAERLDAEHPTRQSMQTLDAWRTRALADCDATGELHSDADLTAMRHRADFLREASAALPRLEDYLQRRHELLDQALATGDITEATHTRFRTELDACVDPTFANLPPGEGGAAEFHAWNTPIERCLSTLDIKLRDLSDGEPSSGTLFWLLLAATLGLSAAGVALAYAKHRKNERQAQP
;
A
#
# COMPACT_ATOMS: atom_id res chain seq x y z
N MET A 1 5.90 26.01 63.92
CA MET A 1 6.41 24.63 63.69
C MET A 1 5.85 23.74 64.79
N PRO A 2 5.50 22.49 64.49
CA PRO A 2 4.12 21.92 64.44
C PRO A 2 3.80 21.05 65.69
N LEU A 3 2.66 20.37 65.93
CA LEU A 3 1.57 19.79 65.13
C LEU A 3 0.29 19.68 66.02
N LEU A 4 -0.87 20.02 65.46
CA LEU A 4 -2.26 19.68 65.87
C LEU A 4 -2.63 18.28 65.29
N PRO A 5 -3.88 17.76 65.33
CA PRO A 5 -4.95 17.67 66.35
C PRO A 5 -5.60 16.25 66.38
N GLN A 6 -6.64 16.01 67.20
CA GLN A 6 -8.00 15.53 66.76
C GLN A 6 -8.88 14.95 67.89
N ALA A 7 -10.11 15.47 67.96
CA ALA A 7 -11.35 14.79 68.38
C ALA A 7 -12.14 14.42 67.08
N PRO A 8 -13.36 13.80 67.06
CA PRO A 8 -14.24 13.36 68.14
C PRO A 8 -14.86 11.93 67.96
N ARG A 9 -15.64 11.49 68.95
CA ARG A 9 -16.59 10.36 68.91
C ARG A 9 -17.97 10.84 68.43
N GLN A 10 -18.61 10.12 67.51
CA GLN A 10 -20.06 9.84 67.46
C GLN A 10 -20.44 9.16 66.14
N THR A 11 -21.13 8.01 66.23
CA THR A 11 -22.28 7.50 65.44
C THR A 11 -22.22 5.98 65.31
N ALA A 12 -22.75 5.29 66.33
CA ALA A 12 -23.07 3.87 66.30
C ALA A 12 -24.53 3.72 65.84
N LEU A 13 -24.77 3.59 64.52
CA LEU A 13 -26.08 3.21 63.97
C LEU A 13 -26.00 3.00 62.44
N LEU A 14 -25.22 2.02 61.95
CA LEU A 14 -25.18 1.71 60.51
C LEU A 14 -24.63 0.30 60.20
N LEU A 15 -24.84 -0.69 61.09
CA LEU A 15 -24.22 -2.02 60.96
C LEU A 15 -25.11 -3.22 60.59
N PRO A 16 -26.46 -3.18 60.58
CA PRO A 16 -27.22 -4.33 60.06
C PRO A 16 -27.60 -4.18 58.58
N LEU A 17 -27.49 -2.98 57.97
CA LEU A 17 -27.98 -2.74 56.60
C LEU A 17 -26.99 -3.16 55.50
N ILE A 18 -25.71 -3.31 55.82
CA ILE A 18 -24.66 -3.65 54.83
C ILE A 18 -24.57 -5.17 54.61
N ALA A 19 -24.95 -5.99 55.57
CA ALA A 19 -24.88 -7.44 55.47
C ALA A 19 -25.99 -8.07 54.60
N PHE A 20 -27.12 -7.38 54.40
CA PHE A 20 -28.24 -7.88 53.60
C PHE A 20 -28.08 -7.54 52.10
N ILE A 21 -27.37 -6.46 51.77
CA ILE A 21 -27.14 -6.04 50.38
C ILE A 21 -25.98 -6.83 49.75
N THR A 22 -24.97 -7.26 50.52
CA THR A 22 -23.88 -8.11 50.01
C THR A 22 -24.30 -9.55 49.73
N ALA A 23 -25.39 -10.05 50.34
CA ALA A 23 -25.92 -11.38 50.06
C ALA A 23 -26.76 -11.44 48.76
N LEU A 24 -27.43 -10.34 48.37
CA LEU A 24 -28.25 -10.30 47.15
C LEU A 24 -27.46 -9.97 45.87
N THR A 25 -26.26 -9.42 45.96
CA THR A 25 -25.42 -9.15 44.77
C THR A 25 -24.59 -10.36 44.31
N LEU A 26 -24.58 -11.46 45.06
CA LEU A 26 -23.88 -12.71 44.68
C LEU A 26 -24.74 -13.66 43.82
N LEU A 27 -26.03 -13.35 43.61
CA LEU A 27 -26.96 -14.15 42.79
C LEU A 27 -27.16 -13.62 41.37
N ASN A 28 -26.47 -12.53 41.00
CA ASN A 28 -26.54 -11.95 39.66
C ASN A 28 -25.14 -11.77 39.05
N VAL A 29 -24.28 -12.75 39.27
CA VAL A 29 -23.10 -12.96 38.41
C VAL A 29 -23.67 -13.45 37.08
N PRO A 30 -23.58 -12.69 35.96
CA PRO A 30 -23.83 -13.28 34.66
C PRO A 30 -22.91 -14.48 34.58
N GLN A 31 -23.50 -15.67 34.42
CA GLN A 31 -22.78 -16.91 34.24
C GLN A 31 -21.62 -16.63 33.27
N PRO A 32 -20.38 -17.10 33.55
CA PRO A 32 -19.40 -17.11 32.49
C PRO A 32 -20.06 -17.87 31.35
N ALA A 33 -20.34 -17.16 30.25
CA ALA A 33 -20.85 -17.77 29.04
C ALA A 33 -20.02 -19.02 28.84
N HIS A 34 -20.67 -20.18 28.85
CA HIS A 34 -20.02 -21.45 28.67
C HIS A 34 -19.01 -21.26 27.55
N ALA A 35 -17.73 -21.37 27.87
CA ALA A 35 -16.69 -21.44 26.87
C ALA A 35 -17.11 -22.62 25.99
N GLN A 36 -17.69 -22.33 24.84
CA GLN A 36 -18.10 -23.34 23.88
C GLN A 36 -16.82 -24.10 23.57
N THR A 37 -16.83 -25.33 24.08
CA THR A 37 -15.94 -26.45 23.84
C THR A 37 -15.15 -26.27 22.56
N ALA A 38 -13.83 -26.20 22.69
CA ALA A 38 -12.82 -26.41 21.65
C ALA A 38 -13.39 -26.40 20.22
N SER A 39 -13.61 -25.21 19.66
CA SER A 39 -14.06 -25.08 18.26
C SER A 39 -13.19 -25.97 17.39
N ASN A 40 -13.82 -26.89 16.65
CA ASN A 40 -13.18 -27.73 15.65
C ASN A 40 -12.26 -26.86 14.77
N SER A 41 -11.05 -27.32 14.49
CA SER A 41 -10.06 -26.57 13.68
C SER A 41 -10.60 -26.17 12.31
N ARG A 42 -11.58 -26.91 11.79
CA ARG A 42 -12.33 -26.58 10.56
C ARG A 42 -13.20 -25.34 10.75
N CYS A 43 -13.98 -25.27 11.83
CA CYS A 43 -14.79 -24.09 12.14
C CYS A 43 -13.93 -22.84 12.39
N GLN A 44 -12.76 -23.00 13.03
CA GLN A 44 -11.78 -21.92 13.16
C GLN A 44 -11.25 -21.46 11.80
N THR A 45 -11.01 -22.41 10.88
CA THR A 45 -10.58 -22.10 9.51
C THR A 45 -11.63 -21.29 8.76
N VAL A 46 -12.91 -21.65 8.85
CA VAL A 46 -14.03 -20.88 8.26
C VAL A 46 -14.13 -19.48 8.86
N ALA A 47 -14.01 -19.37 10.19
CA ALA A 47 -14.05 -18.09 10.88
C ALA A 47 -12.93 -17.12 10.44
N ALA A 48 -11.74 -17.67 10.12
CA ALA A 48 -10.57 -16.92 9.66
C ALA A 48 -10.56 -16.59 8.14
N MET A 49 -11.56 -17.05 7.38
CA MET A 49 -11.72 -16.64 5.98
C MET A 49 -12.13 -15.17 5.89
N PRO A 50 -11.72 -14.44 4.83
CA PRO A 50 -11.99 -13.02 4.70
C PRO A 50 -13.50 -12.75 4.65
N THR A 51 -13.91 -11.68 5.31
CA THR A 51 -15.27 -11.15 5.32
C THR A 51 -15.50 -10.22 4.14
N PRO A 52 -16.75 -9.86 3.81
CA PRO A 52 -17.03 -8.84 2.81
C PRO A 52 -16.34 -7.49 3.09
N ALA A 53 -16.16 -7.14 4.36
CA ALA A 53 -15.44 -5.92 4.74
C ALA A 53 -13.95 -6.01 4.38
N ASP A 54 -13.30 -7.16 4.60
CA ASP A 54 -11.89 -7.39 4.26
C ASP A 54 -11.64 -7.36 2.74
N LEU A 55 -12.68 -7.62 1.95
CA LEU A 55 -12.63 -7.64 0.48
C LEU A 55 -13.20 -6.36 -0.16
N SER A 56 -13.65 -5.40 0.64
CA SER A 56 -14.26 -4.16 0.15
C SER A 56 -13.37 -3.37 -0.82
N PRO A 57 -12.04 -3.21 -0.60
CA PRO A 57 -11.20 -2.46 -1.54
C PRO A 57 -11.18 -3.11 -2.92
N LEU A 58 -11.10 -4.44 -2.96
CA LEU A 58 -11.14 -5.20 -4.21
C LEU A 58 -12.50 -5.09 -4.88
N ALA A 59 -13.59 -5.18 -4.11
CA ALA A 59 -14.94 -5.07 -4.63
C ALA A 59 -15.20 -3.70 -5.25
N GLU A 60 -14.69 -2.60 -4.68
CA GLU A 60 -14.88 -1.25 -5.21
C GLU A 60 -14.18 -1.02 -6.55
N ARG A 61 -13.02 -1.69 -6.78
CA ARG A 61 -12.24 -1.50 -8.01
C ARG A 61 -12.75 -2.29 -9.20
N LEU A 62 -13.36 -3.45 -8.97
CA LEU A 62 -13.81 -4.36 -10.03
C LEU A 62 -15.15 -3.91 -10.63
N ASP A 63 -15.36 -4.16 -11.91
CA ASP A 63 -16.66 -3.96 -12.55
C ASP A 63 -17.75 -4.84 -11.93
N ALA A 64 -19.00 -4.40 -12.00
CA ALA A 64 -20.13 -5.11 -11.40
C ALA A 64 -20.28 -6.56 -11.90
N GLU A 65 -19.96 -6.81 -13.17
CA GLU A 65 -20.05 -8.11 -13.83
C GLU A 65 -18.75 -8.92 -13.76
N HIS A 66 -17.72 -8.43 -13.06
CA HIS A 66 -16.42 -9.08 -13.00
C HIS A 66 -16.51 -10.46 -12.30
N PRO A 67 -15.92 -11.53 -12.86
CA PRO A 67 -16.06 -12.90 -12.32
C PRO A 67 -15.56 -13.04 -10.88
N THR A 68 -14.51 -12.30 -10.48
CA THR A 68 -14.05 -12.28 -9.09
C THR A 68 -15.12 -11.73 -8.12
N ARG A 69 -16.03 -10.84 -8.54
CA ARG A 69 -17.16 -10.42 -7.68
C ARG A 69 -18.11 -11.57 -7.37
N GLN A 70 -18.41 -12.41 -8.37
CA GLN A 70 -19.20 -13.63 -8.15
C GLN A 70 -18.47 -14.60 -7.20
N SER A 71 -17.15 -14.69 -7.31
CA SER A 71 -16.32 -15.48 -6.40
C SER A 71 -16.43 -14.99 -4.95
N MET A 72 -16.35 -13.68 -4.72
CA MET A 72 -16.53 -13.06 -3.40
C MET A 72 -17.91 -13.37 -2.80
N GLN A 73 -18.98 -13.24 -3.60
CA GLN A 73 -20.35 -13.58 -3.18
C GLN A 73 -20.50 -15.07 -2.85
N THR A 74 -19.87 -15.94 -3.65
CA THR A 74 -19.92 -17.39 -3.43
C THR A 74 -19.23 -17.76 -2.11
N LEU A 75 -18.07 -17.16 -1.84
CA LEU A 75 -17.36 -17.35 -0.58
C LEU A 75 -18.21 -16.89 0.62
N ASP A 76 -18.81 -15.71 0.54
CA ASP A 76 -19.61 -15.14 1.63
C ASP A 76 -20.87 -15.98 1.93
N ALA A 77 -21.60 -16.37 0.89
CA ALA A 77 -22.80 -17.21 1.02
C ALA A 77 -22.48 -18.61 1.57
N TRP A 78 -21.32 -19.17 1.22
CA TRP A 78 -20.86 -20.43 1.80
C TRP A 78 -20.41 -20.24 3.25
N ARG A 79 -19.58 -19.24 3.53
CA ARG A 79 -19.05 -18.94 4.87
C ARG A 79 -20.18 -18.70 5.87
N THR A 80 -21.20 -17.94 5.49
CA THR A 80 -22.37 -17.67 6.35
C THR A 80 -23.09 -18.96 6.75
N ARG A 81 -23.33 -19.87 5.80
CA ARG A 81 -23.94 -21.18 6.08
C ARG A 81 -23.03 -22.07 6.93
N ALA A 82 -21.76 -22.15 6.59
CA ALA A 82 -20.77 -22.95 7.30
C ALA A 82 -20.58 -22.49 8.76
N LEU A 83 -20.60 -21.19 9.02
CA LEU A 83 -20.56 -20.65 10.38
C LEU A 83 -21.84 -20.97 11.16
N ALA A 84 -23.01 -20.88 10.54
CA ALA A 84 -24.26 -21.27 11.18
C ALA A 84 -24.27 -22.76 11.56
N ASP A 85 -23.74 -23.64 10.69
CA ASP A 85 -23.60 -25.07 10.98
C ASP A 85 -22.61 -25.33 12.13
N CYS A 86 -21.49 -24.61 12.15
CA CYS A 86 -20.51 -24.65 13.23
C CYS A 86 -21.09 -24.16 14.57
N ASP A 87 -21.89 -23.10 14.57
CA ASP A 87 -22.53 -22.57 15.78
C ASP A 87 -23.63 -23.51 16.31
N ALA A 88 -24.34 -24.20 15.42
CA ALA A 88 -25.43 -25.11 15.78
C ALA A 88 -24.95 -26.49 16.24
N THR A 89 -23.92 -27.03 15.59
CA THR A 89 -23.50 -28.44 15.77
C THR A 89 -22.09 -28.60 16.31
N GLY A 90 -21.26 -27.55 16.28
CA GLY A 90 -19.83 -27.61 16.61
C GLY A 90 -18.95 -28.24 15.52
N GLU A 91 -19.53 -28.69 14.40
CA GLU A 91 -18.82 -29.42 13.35
C GLU A 91 -19.18 -28.97 11.92
N LEU A 92 -18.18 -28.96 11.03
CA LEU A 92 -18.39 -28.72 9.60
C LEU A 92 -18.49 -30.07 8.86
N HIS A 93 -19.60 -30.28 8.15
CA HIS A 93 -19.98 -31.58 7.61
C HIS A 93 -19.34 -31.96 6.25
N SER A 94 -18.71 -31.01 5.53
CA SER A 94 -18.14 -31.23 4.17
C SER A 94 -16.68 -30.77 4.03
N ASP A 95 -15.79 -31.69 3.63
CA ASP A 95 -14.35 -31.45 3.44
C ASP A 95 -13.96 -30.92 2.06
N ALA A 96 -14.67 -31.34 1.01
CA ALA A 96 -14.37 -30.94 -0.37
C ALA A 96 -14.71 -29.46 -0.58
N ASP A 97 -15.85 -29.01 -0.05
CA ASP A 97 -16.27 -27.61 -0.13
C ASP A 97 -15.36 -26.70 0.69
N LEU A 98 -14.92 -27.16 1.86
CA LEU A 98 -13.97 -26.41 2.71
C LEU A 98 -12.65 -26.14 1.98
N THR A 99 -12.10 -27.15 1.31
CA THR A 99 -10.82 -27.01 0.60
C THR A 99 -10.92 -26.02 -0.55
N ALA A 100 -11.96 -26.13 -1.38
CA ALA A 100 -12.19 -25.21 -2.49
C ALA A 100 -12.42 -23.76 -2.01
N MET A 101 -13.23 -23.58 -0.96
CA MET A 101 -13.50 -22.25 -0.39
C MET A 101 -12.29 -21.66 0.31
N ARG A 102 -11.43 -22.49 0.89
CA ARG A 102 -10.14 -22.05 1.44
C ARG A 102 -9.22 -21.53 0.34
N HIS A 103 -9.08 -22.24 -0.78
CA HIS A 103 -8.29 -21.74 -1.90
C HIS A 103 -8.82 -20.39 -2.37
N ARG A 104 -10.13 -20.29 -2.59
CA ARG A 104 -10.79 -19.03 -2.95
C ARG A 104 -10.53 -17.91 -1.94
N ALA A 105 -10.66 -18.20 -0.64
CA ALA A 105 -10.36 -17.26 0.43
C ALA A 105 -8.90 -16.78 0.41
N ASP A 106 -7.95 -17.70 0.19
CA ASP A 106 -6.53 -17.37 0.13
C ASP A 106 -6.21 -16.49 -1.09
N PHE A 107 -6.76 -16.80 -2.27
CA PHE A 107 -6.66 -15.93 -3.45
C PHE A 107 -7.20 -14.52 -3.18
N LEU A 108 -8.44 -14.44 -2.68
CA LEU A 108 -9.13 -13.15 -2.48
C LEU A 108 -8.43 -12.30 -1.41
N ARG A 109 -7.88 -12.93 -0.36
CA ARG A 109 -7.10 -12.26 0.67
C ARG A 109 -5.83 -11.64 0.07
N GLU A 110 -5.08 -12.40 -0.71
CA GLU A 110 -3.85 -11.91 -1.35
C GLU A 110 -4.15 -10.81 -2.36
N ALA A 111 -5.18 -10.98 -3.19
CA ALA A 111 -5.61 -9.97 -4.16
C ALA A 111 -6.05 -8.66 -3.49
N SER A 112 -6.88 -8.74 -2.43
CA SER A 112 -7.30 -7.57 -1.66
C SER A 112 -6.13 -6.86 -0.98
N ALA A 113 -5.17 -7.62 -0.42
CA ALA A 113 -3.98 -7.06 0.21
C ALA A 113 -2.97 -6.46 -0.78
N ALA A 114 -2.92 -6.96 -2.02
CA ALA A 114 -2.02 -6.46 -3.06
C ALA A 114 -2.52 -5.14 -3.68
N LEU A 115 -3.83 -4.99 -3.86
CA LEU A 115 -4.43 -3.83 -4.52
C LEU A 115 -3.95 -2.48 -3.98
N PRO A 116 -4.09 -2.14 -2.68
CA PRO A 116 -3.68 -0.83 -2.18
C PRO A 116 -2.16 -0.59 -2.32
N ARG A 117 -1.35 -1.65 -2.27
CA ARG A 117 0.10 -1.55 -2.45
C ARG A 117 0.48 -1.22 -3.90
N LEU A 118 -0.23 -1.81 -4.85
CA LEU A 118 -0.05 -1.53 -6.28
C LEU A 118 -0.52 -0.11 -6.62
N GLU A 119 -1.67 0.30 -6.11
CA GLU A 119 -2.19 1.66 -6.32
C GLU A 119 -1.27 2.74 -5.74
N ASP A 120 -0.82 2.57 -4.50
CA ASP A 120 0.15 3.47 -3.85
C ASP A 120 1.49 3.49 -4.61
N TYR A 121 1.94 2.34 -5.14
CA TYR A 121 3.13 2.29 -5.99
C TYR A 121 2.95 3.10 -7.28
N LEU A 122 1.84 2.89 -8.01
CA LEU A 122 1.56 3.61 -9.27
C LEU A 122 1.43 5.10 -9.04
N GLN A 123 0.70 5.50 -8.00
CA GLN A 123 0.53 6.90 -7.63
C GLN A 123 1.88 7.57 -7.38
N ARG A 124 2.74 6.96 -6.55
CA ARG A 124 4.07 7.51 -6.27
C ARG A 124 4.94 7.61 -7.52
N ARG A 125 4.84 6.65 -8.46
CA ARG A 125 5.61 6.71 -9.72
C ARG A 125 5.09 7.79 -10.67
N HIS A 126 3.78 7.98 -10.73
CA HIS A 126 3.20 9.13 -11.44
C HIS A 126 3.66 10.46 -10.85
N GLU A 127 3.61 10.62 -9.53
CA GLU A 127 4.07 11.84 -8.85
C GLU A 127 5.55 12.14 -9.13
N LEU A 128 6.41 11.11 -9.13
CA LEU A 128 7.84 11.26 -9.46
C LEU A 128 8.06 11.67 -10.92
N LEU A 129 7.30 11.09 -11.85
CA LEU A 129 7.34 11.49 -13.27
C LEU A 129 6.88 12.94 -13.46
N ASP A 130 5.79 13.33 -12.81
CA ASP A 130 5.26 14.68 -12.86
C ASP A 130 6.27 15.69 -12.27
N GLN A 131 6.94 15.32 -11.18
CA GLN A 131 8.02 16.13 -10.59
C GLN A 131 9.21 16.26 -11.55
N ALA A 132 9.67 15.17 -12.16
CA ALA A 132 10.80 15.18 -13.11
C ALA A 132 10.50 16.03 -14.36
N LEU A 133 9.25 16.06 -14.81
CA LEU A 133 8.83 16.95 -15.89
C LEU A 133 8.87 18.42 -15.43
N ALA A 134 8.39 18.71 -14.22
CA ALA A 134 8.35 20.06 -13.67
C ALA A 134 9.75 20.65 -13.41
N THR A 135 10.73 19.82 -13.04
CA THR A 135 12.14 20.22 -12.86
C THR A 135 12.92 20.32 -14.18
N GLY A 136 12.36 19.78 -15.27
CA GLY A 136 13.00 19.74 -16.58
C GLY A 136 14.03 18.60 -16.72
N ASP A 137 14.04 17.63 -15.80
CA ASP A 137 14.91 16.45 -15.86
C ASP A 137 14.52 15.52 -17.02
N ILE A 138 13.24 15.55 -17.43
CA ILE A 138 12.71 14.81 -18.58
C ILE A 138 11.89 15.70 -19.51
N THR A 139 11.77 15.28 -20.77
CA THR A 139 10.90 15.94 -21.76
C THR A 139 9.44 15.47 -21.63
N GLU A 140 8.50 16.26 -22.16
CA GLU A 140 7.08 15.90 -22.23
C GLU A 140 6.84 14.59 -23.00
N ALA A 141 7.62 14.35 -24.06
CA ALA A 141 7.56 13.09 -24.82
C ALA A 141 8.03 11.89 -23.98
N THR A 142 9.09 12.08 -23.18
CA THR A 142 9.59 11.05 -22.25
C THR A 142 8.56 10.76 -21.15
N HIS A 143 8.00 11.80 -20.56
CA HIS A 143 6.96 11.71 -19.54
C HIS A 143 5.74 10.93 -20.04
N THR A 144 5.17 11.33 -21.19
CA THR A 144 4.01 10.67 -21.79
C THR A 144 4.26 9.19 -22.05
N ARG A 145 5.45 8.84 -22.57
CA ARG A 145 5.84 7.45 -22.80
C ARG A 145 5.86 6.65 -21.50
N PHE A 146 6.50 7.15 -20.44
CA PHE A 146 6.58 6.43 -19.17
C PHE A 146 5.24 6.28 -18.48
N ARG A 147 4.37 7.29 -18.52
CA ARG A 147 3.00 7.16 -18.00
C ARG A 147 2.23 6.07 -18.72
N THR A 148 2.29 6.07 -20.06
CA THR A 148 1.65 5.04 -20.87
C THR A 148 2.19 3.64 -20.56
N GLU A 149 3.50 3.48 -20.40
CA GLU A 149 4.11 2.20 -20.02
C GLU A 149 3.72 1.76 -18.59
N LEU A 150 3.63 2.70 -17.65
CA LEU A 150 3.25 2.44 -16.26
C LEU A 150 1.80 1.98 -16.16
N ASP A 151 0.87 2.69 -16.82
CA ASP A 151 -0.54 2.33 -16.88
C ASP A 151 -0.74 0.96 -17.58
N ALA A 152 0.01 0.71 -18.65
CA ALA A 152 -0.04 -0.56 -19.39
C ALA A 152 0.43 -1.77 -18.58
N CYS A 153 1.27 -1.60 -17.55
CA CYS A 153 1.65 -2.70 -16.66
C CYS A 153 0.46 -3.23 -15.83
N VAL A 154 -0.57 -2.42 -15.62
CA VAL A 154 -1.57 -2.68 -14.57
C VAL A 154 -3.00 -2.75 -15.11
N ASP A 155 -3.43 -1.79 -15.94
CA ASP A 155 -4.83 -1.66 -16.38
C ASP A 155 -5.40 -2.90 -17.10
N PRO A 156 -4.71 -3.52 -18.08
CA PRO A 156 -5.22 -4.74 -18.71
C PRO A 156 -5.24 -5.92 -17.75
N THR A 157 -4.43 -5.88 -16.70
CA THR A 157 -4.22 -7.04 -15.82
C THR A 157 -5.28 -7.11 -14.72
N PHE A 158 -5.73 -5.97 -14.18
CA PHE A 158 -6.86 -5.94 -13.23
C PHE A 158 -8.19 -6.35 -13.85
N ALA A 159 -8.45 -5.94 -15.09
CA ALA A 159 -9.65 -6.37 -15.83
C ALA A 159 -9.70 -7.88 -16.08
N ASN A 160 -8.55 -8.55 -15.98
CA ASN A 160 -8.40 -9.99 -16.18
C ASN A 160 -8.06 -10.74 -14.88
N LEU A 161 -8.40 -10.16 -13.72
CA LEU A 161 -8.18 -10.83 -12.44
C LEU A 161 -8.96 -12.16 -12.43
N PRO A 162 -8.31 -13.31 -12.12
CA PRO A 162 -8.99 -14.59 -12.11
C PRO A 162 -10.10 -14.69 -11.05
N PRO A 163 -11.01 -15.66 -11.18
CA PRO A 163 -12.03 -15.93 -10.16
C PRO A 163 -11.44 -16.49 -8.86
N GLY A 164 -10.19 -16.99 -8.86
CA GLY A 164 -9.48 -17.39 -7.64
C GLY A 164 -9.67 -18.85 -7.21
N GLU A 165 -10.05 -19.73 -8.14
CA GLU A 165 -10.25 -21.16 -7.85
C GLU A 165 -8.94 -21.91 -7.61
N GLY A 166 -7.82 -21.43 -8.18
CA GLY A 166 -6.48 -21.99 -7.98
C GLY A 166 -5.75 -21.44 -6.74
N GLY A 167 -6.41 -20.62 -5.93
CA GLY A 167 -5.89 -20.10 -4.67
C GLY A 167 -4.67 -19.18 -4.81
N ALA A 168 -3.81 -19.16 -3.79
CA ALA A 168 -2.64 -18.29 -3.77
C ALA A 168 -1.69 -18.51 -4.96
N ALA A 169 -1.57 -19.75 -5.47
CA ALA A 169 -0.74 -20.03 -6.64
C ALA A 169 -1.26 -19.33 -7.91
N GLU A 170 -2.59 -19.31 -8.11
CA GLU A 170 -3.22 -18.58 -9.21
C GLU A 170 -3.02 -17.07 -9.05
N PHE A 171 -3.14 -16.54 -7.83
CA PHE A 171 -2.84 -15.14 -7.55
C PHE A 171 -1.40 -14.78 -7.92
N HIS A 172 -0.42 -15.58 -7.47
CA HIS A 172 0.98 -15.30 -7.80
C HIS A 172 1.27 -15.41 -9.29
N ALA A 173 0.64 -16.37 -9.99
CA ALA A 173 0.77 -16.49 -11.44
C ALA A 173 0.23 -15.25 -12.16
N TRP A 174 -0.88 -14.67 -11.68
CA TRP A 174 -1.46 -13.43 -12.19
C TRP A 174 -0.63 -12.19 -11.84
N ASN A 175 -0.08 -12.11 -10.62
CA ASN A 175 0.63 -10.92 -10.12
C ASN A 175 2.10 -10.84 -10.60
N THR A 176 2.76 -11.98 -10.81
CA THR A 176 4.20 -12.03 -11.19
C THR A 176 4.52 -11.20 -12.45
N PRO A 177 3.73 -11.24 -13.54
CA PRO A 177 3.95 -10.39 -14.71
C PRO A 177 3.89 -8.89 -14.39
N ILE A 178 2.97 -8.47 -13.51
CA ILE A 178 2.84 -7.06 -13.09
C ILE A 178 4.13 -6.64 -12.37
N GLU A 179 4.56 -7.41 -11.37
CA GLU A 179 5.77 -7.11 -10.61
C GLU A 179 7.02 -7.03 -11.51
N ARG A 180 7.13 -7.92 -12.50
CA ARG A 180 8.21 -7.88 -13.49
C ARG A 180 8.14 -6.63 -14.37
N CYS A 181 6.95 -6.22 -14.81
CA CYS A 181 6.75 -5.02 -15.62
C CYS A 181 7.18 -3.77 -14.83
N LEU A 182 6.69 -3.63 -13.60
CA LEU A 182 7.02 -2.50 -12.72
C LEU A 182 8.52 -2.45 -12.37
N SER A 183 9.12 -3.60 -12.06
CA SER A 183 10.58 -3.70 -11.80
C SER A 183 11.42 -3.29 -13.01
N THR A 184 11.02 -3.70 -14.21
CA THR A 184 11.70 -3.32 -15.46
C THR A 184 11.60 -1.81 -15.70
N LEU A 185 10.42 -1.23 -15.43
CA LEU A 185 10.19 0.21 -15.57
C LEU A 185 11.00 1.02 -14.54
N ASP A 186 11.13 0.52 -13.31
CA ASP A 186 11.99 1.12 -12.28
C ASP A 186 13.46 1.17 -12.70
N ILE A 187 13.96 0.12 -13.36
CA ILE A 187 15.33 0.12 -13.92
C ILE A 187 15.46 1.22 -14.99
N LYS A 188 14.51 1.30 -15.92
CA LYS A 188 14.51 2.36 -16.96
C LYS A 188 14.47 3.76 -16.36
N LEU A 189 13.70 3.98 -15.30
CA LEU A 189 13.61 5.27 -14.61
C LEU A 189 14.94 5.62 -13.91
N ARG A 190 15.59 4.65 -13.26
CA ARG A 190 16.91 4.84 -12.65
C ARG A 190 17.97 5.17 -13.71
N ASP A 191 17.99 4.43 -14.82
CA ASP A 191 18.96 4.68 -15.90
C ASP A 191 18.83 6.09 -16.50
N LEU A 192 17.63 6.70 -16.41
CA LEU A 192 17.41 8.08 -16.82
C LEU A 192 17.88 9.10 -15.79
N SER A 193 17.75 8.82 -14.50
CA SER A 193 18.29 9.71 -13.46
C SER A 193 19.81 9.68 -13.39
N ASP A 194 20.39 8.51 -13.68
CA ASP A 194 21.84 8.29 -13.65
C ASP A 194 22.52 8.66 -14.99
N GLY A 195 21.72 9.08 -15.98
CA GLY A 195 22.23 9.62 -17.23
C GLY A 195 23.06 10.87 -16.97
N GLU A 196 24.39 10.72 -16.99
CA GLU A 196 25.36 11.82 -16.92
C GLU A 196 24.93 13.00 -17.80
N PRO A 197 25.28 14.25 -17.43
CA PRO A 197 24.96 15.42 -18.23
C PRO A 197 25.35 15.14 -19.68
N SER A 198 24.34 15.15 -20.55
CA SER A 198 24.48 14.66 -21.92
C SER A 198 25.76 15.21 -22.53
N SER A 199 26.52 14.39 -23.23
CA SER A 199 27.76 14.81 -23.92
C SER A 199 27.57 16.09 -24.74
N GLY A 200 26.34 16.34 -25.22
CA GLY A 200 25.92 17.60 -25.83
C GLY A 200 26.01 18.81 -24.88
N THR A 201 25.53 18.71 -23.65
CA THR A 201 25.64 19.80 -22.64
C THR A 201 27.09 20.10 -22.28
N LEU A 202 27.92 19.06 -22.10
CA LEU A 202 29.36 19.22 -21.88
C LEU A 202 30.04 19.84 -23.11
N PHE A 203 29.65 19.41 -24.32
CA PHE A 203 30.12 20.01 -25.57
C PHE A 203 29.74 21.49 -25.69
N TRP A 204 28.50 21.87 -25.36
CA TRP A 204 28.05 23.27 -25.38
C TRP A 204 28.77 24.12 -24.33
N LEU A 205 29.02 23.59 -23.14
CA LEU A 205 29.82 24.26 -22.11
C LEU A 205 31.27 24.47 -22.56
N LEU A 206 31.90 23.44 -23.14
CA LEU A 206 33.25 23.52 -23.69
C LEU A 206 33.32 24.50 -24.88
N LEU A 207 32.31 24.48 -25.75
CA LEU A 207 32.21 25.41 -26.87
C LEU A 207 32.06 26.86 -26.39
N ALA A 208 31.22 27.11 -25.39
CA ALA A 208 31.07 28.44 -24.80
C ALA A 208 32.38 28.92 -24.13
N ALA A 209 33.06 28.04 -23.40
CA ALA A 209 34.33 28.35 -22.76
C ALA A 209 35.44 28.68 -23.77
N THR A 210 35.56 27.88 -24.84
CA THR A 210 36.55 28.10 -25.90
C THR A 210 36.28 29.39 -26.68
N LEU A 211 35.03 29.66 -27.05
CA LEU A 211 34.65 30.92 -27.70
C LEU A 211 34.94 32.14 -26.81
N GLY A 212 34.65 32.05 -25.51
CA GLY A 212 34.97 33.11 -24.54
C GLY A 212 36.47 33.40 -24.45
N LEU A 213 37.30 32.37 -24.37
CA LEU A 213 38.76 32.50 -24.35
C LEU A 213 39.31 33.08 -25.67
N SER A 214 38.79 32.67 -26.82
CA SER A 214 39.20 33.22 -28.12
C SER A 214 38.87 34.71 -28.24
N ALA A 215 37.65 35.12 -27.87
CA ALA A 215 37.24 36.53 -27.93
C ALA A 215 38.08 37.41 -26.99
N ALA A 216 38.34 36.93 -25.76
CA ALA A 216 39.20 37.62 -24.82
C ALA A 216 40.64 37.76 -25.36
N GLY A 217 41.20 36.71 -25.96
CA GLY A 217 42.52 36.74 -26.58
C GLY A 217 42.64 37.77 -27.71
N VAL A 218 41.64 37.84 -28.60
CA VAL A 218 41.59 38.82 -29.69
C VAL A 218 41.50 40.24 -29.13
N ALA A 219 40.64 40.48 -28.13
CA ALA A 219 40.51 41.79 -27.49
C ALA A 219 41.82 42.24 -26.82
N LEU A 220 42.52 41.33 -26.14
CA LEU A 220 43.81 41.62 -25.49
C LEU A 220 44.91 41.91 -26.51
N ALA A 221 44.97 41.13 -27.60
CA ALA A 221 45.90 41.35 -28.69
C ALA A 221 45.67 42.72 -29.37
N TYR A 222 44.40 43.06 -29.64
CA TYR A 222 44.03 44.35 -30.22
C TYR A 222 44.37 45.52 -29.29
N ALA A 223 44.07 45.41 -27.99
CA ALA A 223 44.39 46.43 -27.00
C ALA A 223 45.92 46.65 -26.89
N LYS A 224 46.70 45.56 -26.91
CA LYS A 224 48.17 45.63 -26.89
C LYS A 224 48.73 46.26 -28.17
N HIS A 225 48.22 45.86 -29.34
CA HIS A 225 48.64 46.42 -30.62
C HIS A 225 48.41 47.93 -30.66
N ARG A 226 47.21 48.39 -30.29
CA ARG A 226 46.84 49.80 -30.25
C ARG A 226 47.68 50.62 -29.25
N LYS A 227 48.07 50.01 -28.12
CA LYS A 227 48.98 50.64 -27.16
C LYS A 227 50.37 50.85 -27.76
N ASN A 228 50.88 49.87 -28.49
CA ASN A 228 52.19 49.95 -29.14
C ASN A 228 52.21 50.98 -30.29
N GLU A 229 51.15 51.06 -31.11
CA GLU A 229 51.04 52.07 -32.17
C GLU A 229 51.07 53.50 -31.61
N ARG A 230 50.39 53.74 -30.48
CA ARG A 230 50.41 55.06 -29.80
C ARG A 230 51.77 55.43 -29.22
N GLN A 231 52.60 54.45 -28.85
CA GLN A 231 53.95 54.68 -28.34
C GLN A 231 54.99 54.88 -29.46
N ALA A 232 54.66 54.48 -30.70
CA ALA A 232 55.54 54.57 -31.85
C ALA A 232 55.32 55.86 -32.69
N GLN A 233 54.32 56.69 -32.37
CA GLN A 233 54.14 58.01 -32.97
C GLN A 233 54.99 59.04 -32.20
N PRO A 234 55.93 59.76 -32.89
CA PRO A 234 56.81 60.75 -32.27
C PRO A 234 56.08 62.02 -31.83
#